data_AF-A0A239L9L8-F1
#
_entry.id   AF-A0A239L9L8-F1
#
_cell.length_a   1.000
_cell.length_b   1.000
_cell.length_c   1.000
_cell.angle_alpha   90.00
_cell.angle_beta   90.00
_cell.angle_gamma   90.00
#
_symmetry.space_group_name_H-M   'P 1'
#
loop_
_entity.id
_entity.type
_entity.pdbx_description
1 polymer ?
#
loop_
_entity_poly.entity_id
_entity_poly.type
_entity_poly.pdbx_seq_one_letter_code
_entity_poly.pdbx_strand_id
1 'polypeptide(L)'
;MSALVSERRSGTSVYLHVGAPTAGTAYLHRVLWDNRRRLADGGVCYPVAGPQEHFGAVMDLREMSWGGRRDPAWDGAWARVAERAREWDGPAVVFSQGLLAGATEEQVKRAVAALEPADVHVVFATRGWGWQLALDWQEQILHAHTVAFERFADDLVKLGVKAPEPYGEMFWGLHDPVRVLAAWESAVPKERIHVLTLPAPGGGPSVLWDRFRAVTGIGADVCDTAGIPADEPLTAVEAELLRRLNERIGPALGEDYERVVRTHFLDRTTSGTKADRTPMGLPARHAEWAAARTRETVASLRASGYDVVGDLAELEAGPAPRGGLVPDEVPDELLATATVEVAAHLLEELSMTRERVGLAHLHGELAGIRENMRELMEAAADPSPALRRAARRAARRRGR
;
A
#
# COMPACT_ATOMS: atom_id res chain seq x y z
N MET A 1 26.09 0.84 -49.96
CA MET A 1 24.81 0.09 -49.97
C MET A 1 25.08 -1.22 -49.27
N SER A 2 24.44 -1.68 -48.20
CA SER A 2 23.22 -1.36 -47.46
C SER A 2 23.29 -2.36 -46.27
N ALA A 3 22.85 -2.16 -45.04
CA ALA A 3 22.15 -1.10 -44.35
C ALA A 3 22.65 -1.16 -42.90
N LEU A 4 22.86 0.02 -42.31
CA LEU A 4 22.91 0.15 -40.86
C LEU A 4 21.56 -0.34 -40.33
N VAL A 5 21.59 -1.41 -39.55
CA VAL A 5 20.51 -1.71 -38.61
C VAL A 5 20.47 -0.51 -37.68
N SER A 6 19.54 0.40 -37.95
CA SER A 6 19.12 1.42 -37.00
C SER A 6 18.49 0.65 -35.84
N GLU A 7 19.30 0.34 -34.83
CA GLU A 7 18.79 0.12 -33.48
C GLU A 7 17.98 1.37 -33.15
N ARG A 8 16.64 1.25 -33.19
CA ARG A 8 15.83 2.18 -32.42
C ARG A 8 16.30 1.98 -30.99
N ARG A 9 16.94 2.98 -30.39
CA ARG A 9 16.89 3.11 -28.94
C ARG A 9 15.40 3.15 -28.63
N SER A 10 14.82 2.04 -28.16
CA SER A 10 13.44 2.07 -27.67
C SER A 10 13.44 3.12 -26.56
N GLY A 11 12.56 4.12 -26.67
CA GLY A 11 12.41 5.11 -25.61
C GLY A 11 12.10 4.43 -24.28
N THR A 12 12.36 5.13 -23.17
CA THR A 12 11.99 4.64 -21.84
C THR A 12 10.48 4.37 -21.80
N SER A 13 10.08 3.20 -21.29
CA SER A 13 8.68 2.89 -21.02
C SER A 13 8.33 3.23 -19.57
N VAL A 14 7.21 3.94 -19.35
CA VAL A 14 6.73 4.27 -18.00
C VAL A 14 5.43 3.51 -17.73
N TYR A 15 5.46 2.57 -16.79
CA TYR A 15 4.28 1.81 -16.38
C TYR A 15 3.65 2.42 -15.15
N LEU A 16 2.44 2.96 -15.31
CA LEU A 16 1.61 3.46 -14.24
C LEU A 16 0.63 2.36 -13.82
N HIS A 17 0.83 1.76 -12.66
CA HIS A 17 -0.21 0.94 -12.03
C HIS A 17 -1.20 1.86 -11.33
N VAL A 18 -2.36 2.02 -11.95
CA VAL A 18 -3.32 3.06 -11.60
C VAL A 18 -4.42 2.58 -10.67
N GLY A 19 -4.57 1.27 -10.45
CA GLY A 19 -5.61 0.73 -9.58
C GLY A 19 -5.96 -0.72 -9.93
N ALA A 20 -7.05 -1.24 -9.42
CA ALA A 20 -7.93 -0.61 -8.43
C ALA A 20 -7.27 -0.46 -7.04
N PRO A 21 -7.67 0.50 -6.21
CA PRO A 21 -7.42 0.42 -4.76
C PRO A 21 -7.94 -0.92 -4.23
N THR A 22 -7.36 -1.47 -3.16
CA THR A 22 -7.67 -2.83 -2.64
C THR A 22 -7.32 -4.00 -3.58
N ALA A 23 -6.83 -3.74 -4.79
CA ALA A 23 -6.33 -4.77 -5.72
C ALA A 23 -4.82 -5.05 -5.56
N GLY A 24 -4.30 -5.01 -4.31
CA GLY A 24 -2.90 -5.28 -4.00
C GLY A 24 -1.93 -4.13 -4.25
N THR A 25 -2.44 -2.90 -4.32
CA THR A 25 -1.62 -1.67 -4.47
C THR A 25 -0.58 -1.54 -3.34
N ALA A 26 -0.98 -1.81 -2.08
CA ALA A 26 -0.09 -1.67 -0.94
C ALA A 26 1.02 -2.73 -0.96
N TYR A 27 0.69 -3.98 -1.31
CA TYR A 27 1.67 -5.02 -1.58
C TYR A 27 2.66 -4.63 -2.69
N LEU A 28 2.18 -4.17 -3.85
CA LEU A 28 3.08 -3.73 -4.94
C LEU A 28 3.99 -2.59 -4.49
N HIS A 29 3.47 -1.61 -3.75
CA HIS A 29 4.28 -0.53 -3.20
C HIS A 29 5.41 -1.06 -2.31
N ARG A 30 5.12 -1.97 -1.36
CA ARG A 30 6.14 -2.58 -0.49
C ARG A 30 7.21 -3.31 -1.30
N VAL A 31 6.80 -4.15 -2.26
CA VAL A 31 7.73 -4.87 -3.14
C VAL A 31 8.64 -3.89 -3.91
N LEU A 32 8.07 -2.87 -4.54
CA LEU A 32 8.83 -1.89 -5.32
C LEU A 32 9.76 -1.05 -4.44
N TRP A 33 9.29 -0.63 -3.26
CA TRP A 33 10.07 0.20 -2.33
C TRP A 33 11.26 -0.56 -1.74
N ASP A 34 11.02 -1.77 -1.24
CA ASP A 34 12.05 -2.59 -0.58
C ASP A 34 13.11 -3.07 -1.58
N ASN A 35 12.73 -3.23 -2.85
CA ASN A 35 13.63 -3.68 -3.92
C ASN A 35 14.14 -2.57 -4.83
N ARG A 36 13.86 -1.29 -4.57
CA ARG A 36 14.16 -0.18 -5.50
C ARG A 36 15.62 -0.11 -5.99
N ARG A 37 16.59 -0.51 -5.15
CA ARG A 37 18.01 -0.58 -5.54
C ARG A 37 18.27 -1.73 -6.51
N ARG A 38 17.74 -2.92 -6.22
CA ARG A 38 17.84 -4.10 -7.10
C ARG A 38 17.12 -3.88 -8.42
N LEU A 39 15.97 -3.20 -8.39
CA LEU A 39 15.24 -2.76 -9.58
C LEU A 39 16.12 -1.84 -10.43
N ALA A 40 16.75 -0.83 -9.83
CA ALA A 40 17.65 0.09 -10.54
C ALA A 40 18.84 -0.65 -11.16
N ASP A 41 19.48 -1.57 -10.43
CA ASP A 41 20.55 -2.42 -10.96
C ASP A 41 20.07 -3.31 -12.13
N GLY A 42 18.79 -3.68 -12.12
CA GLY A 42 18.10 -4.41 -13.19
C GLY A 42 17.53 -3.53 -14.31
N GLY A 43 17.80 -2.22 -14.33
CA GLY A 43 17.33 -1.30 -15.38
C GLY A 43 15.92 -0.72 -15.18
N VAL A 44 15.31 -0.94 -14.01
CA VAL A 44 13.95 -0.48 -13.69
C VAL A 44 13.98 0.59 -12.60
N CYS A 45 13.46 1.78 -12.87
CA CYS A 45 13.36 2.85 -11.89
C CYS A 45 12.02 2.79 -11.14
N TYR A 46 12.06 2.90 -9.80
CA TYR A 46 10.91 3.27 -8.97
C TYR A 46 11.09 4.72 -8.50
N PRO A 47 10.43 5.72 -9.12
CA PRO A 47 10.84 7.13 -9.11
C PRO A 47 10.37 7.90 -7.85
N VAL A 48 10.52 7.29 -6.67
CA VAL A 48 10.18 7.87 -5.37
C VAL A 48 11.40 7.88 -4.44
N ALA A 49 11.59 8.98 -3.71
CA ALA A 49 12.63 9.19 -2.71
C ALA A 49 12.19 8.88 -1.28
N GLY A 50 10.88 8.84 -1.02
CA GLY A 50 10.33 8.52 0.30
C GLY A 50 9.22 7.46 0.24
N PRO A 51 9.00 6.71 1.34
CA PRO A 51 8.01 5.64 1.37
C PRO A 51 6.58 6.14 1.18
N GLN A 52 6.29 7.43 1.43
CA GLN A 52 4.96 8.02 1.25
C GLN A 52 4.86 8.96 0.03
N GLU A 53 5.95 9.13 -0.73
CA GLU A 53 5.95 10.10 -1.83
C GLU A 53 5.04 9.65 -2.98
N HIS A 54 4.88 8.33 -3.18
CA HIS A 54 3.90 7.81 -4.15
C HIS A 54 2.48 8.30 -3.85
N PHE A 55 2.08 8.32 -2.56
CA PHE A 55 0.78 8.83 -2.13
C PHE A 55 0.68 10.36 -2.32
N GLY A 56 1.69 11.10 -1.84
CA GLY A 56 1.74 12.56 -1.99
C GLY A 56 1.70 13.02 -3.45
N ALA A 57 2.38 12.32 -4.36
CA ALA A 57 2.35 12.61 -5.79
C ALA A 57 0.95 12.46 -6.40
N VAL A 58 0.15 11.49 -5.95
CA VAL A 58 -1.23 11.34 -6.43
C VAL A 58 -2.17 12.36 -5.80
N MET A 59 -1.98 12.69 -4.52
CA MET A 59 -2.74 13.78 -3.87
C MET A 59 -2.48 15.13 -4.55
N ASP A 60 -1.24 15.37 -4.98
CA ASP A 60 -0.85 16.52 -5.79
C ASP A 60 -1.57 16.52 -7.13
N LEU A 61 -1.39 15.46 -7.93
CA LEU A 61 -1.95 15.33 -9.27
C LEU A 61 -3.49 15.44 -9.28
N ARG A 62 -4.15 14.79 -8.33
CA ARG A 62 -5.61 14.75 -8.23
C ARG A 62 -6.20 15.96 -7.50
N GLU A 63 -5.35 16.86 -6.99
CA GLU A 63 -5.76 18.05 -6.24
C GLU A 63 -6.64 17.72 -5.03
N MET A 64 -6.31 16.60 -4.36
CA MET A 64 -7.10 16.06 -3.25
C MET A 64 -6.59 16.48 -1.88
N SER A 65 -7.51 16.41 -0.91
CA SER A 65 -7.23 16.41 0.52
C SER A 65 -7.42 14.98 1.06
N TRP A 66 -6.69 14.62 2.11
CA TRP A 66 -6.83 13.36 2.84
C TRP A 66 -7.10 13.63 4.32
N GLY A 67 -8.05 12.93 4.93
CA GLY A 67 -8.42 13.17 6.32
C GLY A 67 -8.86 14.61 6.61
N GLY A 68 -9.41 15.32 5.61
CA GLY A 68 -9.80 16.74 5.72
C GLY A 68 -8.65 17.75 5.63
N ARG A 69 -7.42 17.30 5.35
CA ARG A 69 -6.22 18.15 5.22
C ARG A 69 -5.54 17.96 3.87
N ARG A 70 -4.90 19.01 3.37
CA ARG A 70 -3.91 18.92 2.31
C ARG A 70 -2.53 19.22 2.90
N ASP A 71 -1.61 18.25 2.82
CA ASP A 71 -0.25 18.44 3.30
C ASP A 71 0.54 19.31 2.30
N PRO A 72 1.12 20.45 2.72
CA PRO A 72 1.94 21.29 1.85
C PRO A 72 3.13 20.55 1.21
N ALA A 73 3.61 19.46 1.81
CA ALA A 73 4.69 18.65 1.25
C ALA A 73 4.30 17.95 -0.07
N TRP A 74 3.00 17.82 -0.36
CA TRP A 74 2.51 17.24 -1.60
C TRP A 74 2.66 18.19 -2.78
N ASP A 75 2.73 19.50 -2.58
CA ASP A 75 2.75 20.44 -3.69
C ASP A 75 3.96 20.19 -4.62
N GLY A 76 3.66 19.93 -5.90
CA GLY A 76 4.65 19.60 -6.92
C GLY A 76 5.27 18.19 -6.79
N ALA A 77 4.74 17.33 -5.93
CA ALA A 77 5.23 15.97 -5.76
C ALA A 77 5.10 15.14 -7.05
N TRP A 78 4.03 15.32 -7.84
CA TRP A 78 3.91 14.65 -9.13
C TRP A 78 5.01 15.09 -10.09
N ALA A 79 5.29 16.40 -10.15
CA ALA A 79 6.32 16.96 -11.03
C ALA A 79 7.72 16.39 -10.69
N ARG A 80 8.05 16.26 -9.40
CA ARG A 80 9.32 15.66 -8.93
C ARG A 80 9.43 14.17 -9.27
N VAL A 81 8.34 13.41 -9.12
CA VAL A 81 8.28 12.00 -9.54
C VAL A 81 8.49 11.88 -11.05
N ALA A 82 7.79 12.71 -11.83
CA ALA A 82 7.91 12.71 -13.29
C ALA A 82 9.30 13.16 -13.77
N GLU A 83 9.94 14.12 -13.09
CA GLU A 83 11.32 14.53 -13.37
C GLU A 83 12.30 13.37 -13.20
N ARG A 84 12.27 12.67 -12.07
CA ARG A 84 13.10 11.47 -11.85
C ARG A 84 12.83 10.36 -12.86
N ALA A 85 11.59 10.22 -13.32
CA ALA A 85 11.25 9.27 -14.38
C ALA A 85 11.89 9.65 -15.72
N ARG A 86 11.91 10.94 -16.08
CA ARG A 86 12.53 11.45 -17.32
C ARG A 86 14.06 11.43 -17.28
N GLU A 87 14.65 11.61 -16.10
CA GLU A 87 16.10 11.55 -15.88
C GLU A 87 16.64 10.11 -15.91
N TRP A 88 15.77 9.09 -15.92
CA TRP A 88 16.20 7.70 -15.96
C TRP A 88 16.64 7.30 -17.37
N ASP A 89 17.92 6.91 -17.50
CA ASP A 89 18.51 6.45 -18.76
C ASP A 89 18.23 4.96 -19.08
N GLY A 90 17.62 4.22 -18.15
CA GLY A 90 17.31 2.81 -18.32
C GLY A 90 15.98 2.55 -19.07
N PRO A 91 15.70 1.28 -19.40
CA PRO A 91 14.59 0.93 -20.28
C PRO A 91 13.19 1.16 -19.67
N ALA A 92 13.05 1.07 -18.34
CA ALA A 92 11.73 1.08 -17.71
C ALA A 92 11.67 1.92 -16.44
N VAL A 93 10.53 2.56 -16.23
CA VAL A 93 10.11 3.18 -14.97
C VAL A 93 8.78 2.55 -14.57
N VAL A 94 8.61 2.21 -13.30
CA VAL A 94 7.34 1.72 -12.76
C VAL A 94 6.87 2.65 -11.65
N PHE A 95 5.58 2.97 -11.61
CA PHE A 95 4.97 3.74 -10.53
C PHE A 95 3.64 3.10 -10.15
N SER A 96 3.41 2.82 -8.87
CA SER A 96 2.20 2.16 -8.40
C SER A 96 1.50 2.99 -7.34
N GLN A 97 0.26 3.38 -7.65
CA GLN A 97 -0.63 4.02 -6.71
C GLN A 97 -2.08 3.95 -7.21
N GLY A 98 -2.93 3.18 -6.53
CA GLY A 98 -4.27 2.83 -6.99
C GLY A 98 -5.32 3.96 -6.99
N LEU A 99 -5.06 5.07 -6.33
CA LEU A 99 -5.90 6.27 -6.37
C LEU A 99 -5.76 7.02 -7.70
N LEU A 100 -4.76 6.71 -8.53
CA LEU A 100 -4.70 7.20 -9.92
C LEU A 100 -5.92 6.79 -10.75
N ALA A 101 -6.63 5.72 -10.37
CA ALA A 101 -7.85 5.27 -11.02
C ALA A 101 -8.92 6.39 -11.07
N GLY A 102 -8.97 7.23 -10.05
CA GLY A 102 -9.95 8.31 -9.92
C GLY A 102 -9.47 9.65 -10.50
N ALA A 103 -8.44 9.66 -11.35
CA ALA A 103 -8.01 10.87 -12.05
C ALA A 103 -9.04 11.25 -13.15
N THR A 104 -9.31 12.54 -13.30
CA THR A 104 -10.12 13.04 -14.43
C THR A 104 -9.34 12.96 -15.74
N GLU A 105 -10.01 13.09 -16.90
CA GLU A 105 -9.32 13.12 -18.20
C GLU A 105 -8.26 14.23 -18.27
N GLU A 106 -8.53 15.42 -17.70
CA GLU A 106 -7.58 16.52 -17.66
C GLU A 106 -6.35 16.19 -16.80
N GLN A 107 -6.57 15.53 -15.66
CA GLN A 107 -5.50 15.08 -14.77
C GLN A 107 -4.67 13.97 -15.43
N VAL A 108 -5.31 13.03 -16.13
CA VAL A 108 -4.65 12.00 -16.93
C VAL A 108 -3.77 12.62 -18.01
N LYS A 109 -4.30 13.54 -18.82
CA LYS A 109 -3.54 14.22 -19.89
C LYS A 109 -2.33 14.95 -19.32
N ARG A 110 -2.48 15.62 -18.17
CA ARG A 110 -1.38 16.26 -17.44
C ARG A 110 -0.35 15.26 -16.93
N ALA A 111 -0.79 14.12 -16.40
CA ALA A 111 0.07 13.06 -15.90
C ALA A 111 0.94 12.48 -17.01
N VAL A 112 0.33 12.15 -18.15
CA VAL A 112 1.02 11.59 -19.33
C VAL A 112 1.96 12.61 -19.97
N ALA A 113 1.51 13.86 -20.16
CA ALA A 113 2.34 14.93 -20.72
C ALA A 113 3.60 15.20 -19.87
N ALA A 114 3.48 15.09 -18.55
CA ALA A 114 4.64 15.22 -17.65
C ALA A 114 5.69 14.11 -17.84
N LEU A 115 5.34 12.98 -18.47
CA LEU A 115 6.25 11.85 -18.67
C LEU A 115 6.85 11.79 -20.08
N GLU A 116 6.47 12.71 -20.98
CA GLU A 116 7.05 12.78 -22.32
C GLU A 116 8.59 12.96 -22.28
N PRO A 117 9.33 12.36 -23.24
CA PRO A 117 8.87 11.63 -24.42
C PRO A 117 8.68 10.12 -24.19
N ALA A 118 8.56 9.66 -22.94
CA ALA A 118 8.46 8.23 -22.62
C ALA A 118 7.17 7.61 -23.17
N ASP A 119 7.22 6.32 -23.50
CA ASP A 119 6.04 5.55 -23.85
C ASP A 119 5.30 5.17 -22.55
N VAL A 120 4.19 5.85 -22.27
CA VAL A 120 3.39 5.58 -21.07
C VAL A 120 2.48 4.36 -21.28
N HIS A 121 2.50 3.45 -20.32
CA HIS A 121 1.65 2.28 -20.20
C HIS A 121 0.80 2.37 -18.93
N VAL A 122 -0.44 1.92 -19.01
CA VAL A 122 -1.39 1.90 -17.88
C VAL A 122 -1.65 0.46 -17.49
N VAL A 123 -1.55 0.17 -16.20
CA VAL A 123 -1.81 -1.15 -15.63
C VAL A 123 -2.95 -1.03 -14.63
N PHE A 124 -4.04 -1.78 -14.84
CA PHE A 124 -5.20 -1.82 -13.97
C PHE A 124 -5.52 -3.25 -13.55
N ALA A 125 -5.45 -3.54 -12.26
CA ALA A 125 -5.86 -4.80 -11.67
C ALA A 125 -7.34 -4.78 -11.25
N THR A 126 -8.08 -5.83 -11.60
CA THR A 126 -9.52 -5.93 -11.32
C THR A 126 -9.94 -7.35 -10.90
N ARG A 127 -11.10 -7.46 -10.23
CA ARG A 127 -11.69 -8.70 -9.72
C ARG A 127 -13.21 -8.67 -9.84
N GLY A 128 -13.88 -9.79 -9.56
CA GLY A 128 -15.34 -9.85 -9.54
C GLY A 128 -15.99 -8.92 -8.50
N TRP A 129 -17.14 -8.34 -8.84
CA TRP A 129 -17.79 -7.27 -8.06
C TRP A 129 -18.21 -7.67 -6.64
N GLY A 130 -18.50 -8.95 -6.41
CA GLY A 130 -18.84 -9.43 -5.07
C GLY A 130 -17.68 -9.27 -4.08
N TRP A 131 -16.46 -9.59 -4.52
CA TRP A 131 -15.26 -9.35 -3.72
C TRP A 131 -14.87 -7.87 -3.71
N GLN A 132 -15.10 -7.14 -4.79
CA GLN A 132 -14.78 -5.70 -4.82
C GLN A 132 -15.59 -4.90 -3.79
N LEU A 133 -16.90 -5.18 -3.66
CA LEU A 133 -17.75 -4.57 -2.62
C LEU A 133 -17.23 -4.87 -1.21
N ALA A 134 -16.90 -6.15 -0.96
CA ALA A 134 -16.39 -6.61 0.31
C ALA A 134 -15.08 -5.91 0.70
N LEU A 135 -14.12 -5.83 -0.22
CA LEU A 135 -12.81 -5.27 0.05
C LEU A 135 -12.82 -3.76 0.17
N ASP A 136 -13.60 -3.05 -0.65
CA ASP A 136 -13.73 -1.61 -0.49
C ASP A 136 -14.39 -1.25 0.84
N TRP A 137 -15.42 -2.00 1.25
CA TRP A 137 -16.03 -1.79 2.57
C TRP A 137 -15.01 -1.99 3.70
N GLN A 138 -14.20 -3.05 3.65
CA GLN A 138 -13.12 -3.24 4.64
C GLN A 138 -12.14 -2.07 4.64
N GLU A 139 -11.80 -1.54 3.47
CA GLU A 139 -10.97 -0.34 3.37
C GLU A 139 -11.65 0.88 4.01
N GLN A 140 -12.98 1.05 3.90
CA GLN A 140 -13.69 2.10 4.64
C GLN A 140 -13.54 1.92 6.15
N ILE A 141 -13.71 0.69 6.66
CA ILE A 141 -13.56 0.39 8.09
C ILE A 141 -12.11 0.62 8.57
N LEU A 142 -11.11 0.34 7.72
CA LEU A 142 -9.71 0.66 7.98
C LEU A 142 -9.42 2.17 8.05
N HIS A 143 -10.32 3.01 7.53
CA HIS A 143 -10.26 4.49 7.60
C HIS A 143 -11.27 5.06 8.62
N ALA A 144 -11.56 4.32 9.68
CA ALA A 144 -12.42 4.72 10.81
C ALA A 144 -13.91 4.89 10.49
N HIS A 145 -14.37 4.56 9.29
CA HIS A 145 -15.81 4.56 9.01
C HIS A 145 -16.52 3.47 9.82
N THR A 146 -17.82 3.68 10.07
CA THR A 146 -18.66 2.82 10.92
C THR A 146 -19.87 2.24 10.19
N VAL A 147 -19.97 2.47 8.86
CA VAL A 147 -21.11 2.04 8.04
C VAL A 147 -21.23 0.51 8.06
N ALA A 148 -22.44 0.02 8.32
CA ALA A 148 -22.84 -1.38 8.20
C ALA A 148 -22.56 -1.92 6.77
N PHE A 149 -22.08 -3.16 6.63
CA PHE A 149 -21.73 -3.70 5.31
C PHE A 149 -22.98 -3.88 4.45
N GLU A 150 -24.06 -4.37 5.04
CA GLU A 150 -25.35 -4.49 4.38
C GLU A 150 -25.82 -3.17 3.77
N ARG A 151 -25.78 -2.08 4.56
CA ARG A 151 -26.20 -0.75 4.11
C ARG A 151 -25.29 -0.23 3.00
N PHE A 152 -23.98 -0.38 3.16
CA PHE A 152 -23.00 0.04 2.17
C PHE A 152 -23.24 -0.67 0.83
N ALA A 153 -23.42 -2.00 0.85
CA ALA A 153 -23.72 -2.78 -0.33
C ALA A 153 -25.07 -2.42 -0.94
N ASP A 154 -26.14 -2.28 -0.13
CA ASP A 154 -27.47 -1.88 -0.59
C ASP A 154 -27.45 -0.53 -1.31
N ASP A 155 -26.80 0.47 -0.71
CA ASP A 155 -26.73 1.82 -1.26
C ASP A 155 -25.94 1.83 -2.58
N LEU A 156 -24.80 1.14 -2.66
CA LEU A 156 -24.01 1.06 -3.90
C LEU A 156 -24.73 0.30 -5.02
N VAL A 157 -25.41 -0.79 -4.69
CA VAL A 157 -26.16 -1.59 -5.66
C VAL A 157 -27.37 -0.81 -6.19
N LYS A 158 -28.11 -0.15 -5.31
CA LYS A 158 -29.37 0.54 -5.65
C LYS A 158 -29.15 1.90 -6.29
N LEU A 159 -28.17 2.67 -5.80
CA LEU A 159 -27.99 4.07 -6.15
C LEU A 159 -26.78 4.29 -7.05
N GLY A 160 -25.89 3.30 -7.19
CA GLY A 160 -24.69 3.40 -8.01
C GLY A 160 -23.79 4.54 -7.53
N VAL A 161 -23.34 5.37 -8.48
CA VAL A 161 -22.51 6.56 -8.19
C VAL A 161 -23.20 7.57 -7.27
N LYS A 162 -24.54 7.54 -7.17
CA LYS A 162 -25.34 8.44 -6.32
C LYS A 162 -25.55 7.92 -4.90
N ALA A 163 -24.89 6.83 -4.51
CA ALA A 163 -24.90 6.37 -3.12
C ALA A 163 -24.35 7.49 -2.20
N PRO A 164 -24.78 7.53 -0.92
CA PRO A 164 -24.42 8.61 0.00
C PRO A 164 -22.91 8.89 0.03
N GLU A 165 -22.55 10.18 0.05
CA GLU A 165 -21.15 10.58 0.14
C GLU A 165 -20.50 10.04 1.42
N PRO A 166 -19.22 9.64 1.36
CA PRO A 166 -18.35 9.74 0.18
C PRO A 166 -18.37 8.50 -0.76
N TYR A 167 -19.20 7.49 -0.47
CA TYR A 167 -19.00 6.13 -0.97
C TYR A 167 -19.29 5.93 -2.47
N GLY A 168 -20.37 6.52 -3.00
CA GLY A 168 -20.80 6.26 -4.38
C GLY A 168 -19.76 6.67 -5.42
N GLU A 169 -19.34 7.94 -5.37
CA GLU A 169 -18.34 8.47 -6.31
C GLU A 169 -16.98 7.81 -6.15
N MET A 170 -16.53 7.56 -4.91
CA MET A 170 -15.25 6.90 -4.67
C MET A 170 -15.27 5.46 -5.18
N PHE A 171 -16.29 4.67 -4.85
CA PHE A 171 -16.33 3.26 -5.23
C PHE A 171 -16.35 3.09 -6.76
N TRP A 172 -17.31 3.72 -7.43
CA TRP A 172 -17.45 3.58 -8.88
C TRP A 172 -16.37 4.32 -9.66
N GLY A 173 -15.84 5.42 -9.11
CA GLY A 173 -14.74 6.19 -9.72
C GLY A 173 -13.37 5.51 -9.62
N LEU A 174 -13.16 4.62 -8.65
CA LEU A 174 -11.88 3.97 -8.42
C LEU A 174 -11.84 2.50 -8.89
N HIS A 175 -12.98 1.81 -8.89
CA HIS A 175 -13.02 0.36 -9.09
C HIS A 175 -13.65 -0.10 -10.40
N ASP A 176 -14.47 0.72 -11.06
CA ASP A 176 -15.09 0.34 -12.34
C ASP A 176 -14.06 0.43 -13.48
N PRO A 177 -13.55 -0.71 -14.00
CA PRO A 177 -12.52 -0.69 -15.03
C PRO A 177 -12.98 0.03 -16.30
N VAL A 178 -14.27 -0.02 -16.64
CA VAL A 178 -14.79 0.62 -17.85
C VAL A 178 -14.70 2.14 -17.72
N ARG A 179 -15.05 2.67 -16.54
CA ARG A 179 -14.97 4.10 -16.26
C ARG A 179 -13.53 4.57 -16.15
N VAL A 180 -12.72 3.86 -15.37
CA VAL A 180 -11.32 4.23 -15.13
C VAL A 180 -10.53 4.22 -16.43
N LEU A 181 -10.61 3.14 -17.20
CA LEU A 181 -9.80 2.98 -18.41
C LEU A 181 -10.24 3.91 -19.54
N ALA A 182 -11.52 4.29 -19.61
CA ALA A 182 -11.98 5.33 -20.55
C ALA A 182 -11.28 6.67 -20.30
N ALA A 183 -11.08 7.06 -19.03
CA ALA A 183 -10.36 8.29 -18.71
C ALA A 183 -8.88 8.21 -19.14
N TRP A 184 -8.23 7.06 -18.90
CA TRP A 184 -6.84 6.82 -19.27
C TRP A 184 -6.62 6.70 -20.79
N GLU A 185 -7.57 6.14 -21.52
CA GLU A 185 -7.55 6.04 -22.99
C GLU A 185 -7.58 7.42 -23.67
N SER A 186 -8.01 8.47 -22.96
CA SER A 186 -8.00 9.85 -23.47
C SER A 186 -6.59 10.41 -23.73
N ALA A 187 -5.55 9.76 -23.19
CA ALA A 187 -4.15 10.17 -23.37
C ALA A 187 -3.18 9.00 -23.67
N VAL A 188 -3.60 7.75 -23.43
CA VAL A 188 -2.78 6.55 -23.64
C VAL A 188 -3.44 5.67 -24.70
N PRO A 189 -2.74 5.26 -25.77
CA PRO A 189 -3.31 4.38 -26.77
C PRO A 189 -3.68 3.02 -26.16
N LYS A 190 -4.79 2.43 -26.60
CA LYS A 190 -5.34 1.18 -26.07
C LYS A 190 -4.35 0.01 -26.04
N GLU A 191 -3.39 -0.02 -26.97
CA GLU A 191 -2.34 -1.06 -27.05
C GLU A 191 -1.34 -0.99 -25.87
N ARG A 192 -1.38 0.08 -25.08
CA ARG A 192 -0.56 0.31 -23.89
C ARG A 192 -1.39 0.29 -22.60
N ILE A 193 -2.63 -0.19 -22.68
CA ILE A 193 -3.50 -0.40 -21.53
C ILE A 193 -3.55 -1.89 -21.22
N HIS A 194 -3.13 -2.26 -20.01
CA HIS A 194 -3.00 -3.62 -19.53
C HIS A 194 -3.95 -3.86 -18.37
N VAL A 195 -4.79 -4.89 -18.47
CA VAL A 195 -5.76 -5.28 -17.45
C VAL A 195 -5.30 -6.56 -16.78
N LEU A 196 -4.92 -6.48 -15.51
CA LEU A 196 -4.60 -7.65 -14.72
C LEU A 196 -5.88 -8.19 -14.11
N THR A 197 -6.25 -9.41 -14.47
CA THR A 197 -7.31 -10.11 -13.72
C THR A 197 -6.75 -10.51 -12.35
N LEU A 198 -7.60 -10.66 -11.34
CA LEU A 198 -7.23 -11.22 -10.05
C LEU A 198 -8.25 -12.29 -9.66
N PRO A 199 -7.80 -13.50 -9.28
CA PRO A 199 -8.69 -14.51 -8.75
C PRO A 199 -9.27 -14.06 -7.39
N ALA A 200 -10.21 -14.84 -6.86
CA ALA A 200 -10.68 -14.64 -5.50
C ALA A 200 -9.50 -14.61 -4.50
N PRO A 201 -9.57 -13.77 -3.44
CA PRO A 201 -8.58 -13.77 -2.37
C PRO A 201 -8.29 -15.17 -1.85
N GLY A 202 -7.03 -15.42 -1.50
CA GLY A 202 -6.55 -16.73 -1.03
C GLY A 202 -5.68 -17.47 -2.05
N GLY A 203 -5.76 -17.12 -3.34
CA GLY A 203 -4.65 -17.36 -4.28
C GLY A 203 -3.47 -16.47 -3.87
N GLY A 204 -2.33 -17.05 -3.52
CA GLY A 204 -1.23 -16.35 -2.87
C GLY A 204 -0.75 -15.06 -3.58
N PRO A 205 0.06 -14.22 -2.89
CA PRO A 205 0.55 -12.92 -3.39
C PRO A 205 1.31 -13.00 -4.72
N SER A 206 1.70 -14.20 -5.16
CA SER A 206 2.43 -14.41 -6.40
C SER A 206 1.64 -13.97 -7.63
N VAL A 207 0.32 -14.17 -7.70
CA VAL A 207 -0.42 -13.95 -8.97
C VAL A 207 -0.36 -12.50 -9.43
N LEU A 208 -0.66 -11.54 -8.56
CA LEU A 208 -0.57 -10.11 -8.91
C LEU A 208 0.87 -9.74 -9.29
N TRP A 209 1.85 -10.17 -8.50
CA TRP A 209 3.25 -9.88 -8.76
C TRP A 209 3.72 -10.44 -10.10
N ASP A 210 3.42 -11.71 -10.36
CA ASP A 210 3.82 -12.43 -11.57
C ASP A 210 3.23 -11.75 -12.82
N ARG A 211 1.95 -11.37 -12.77
CA ARG A 211 1.25 -10.64 -13.84
C ARG A 211 1.82 -9.23 -14.02
N PHE A 212 2.08 -8.52 -12.93
CA PHE A 212 2.67 -7.18 -12.97
C PHE A 212 4.08 -7.20 -13.56
N ARG A 213 4.92 -8.17 -13.18
CA ARG A 213 6.25 -8.37 -13.78
C ARG A 213 6.17 -8.69 -15.27
N ALA A 214 5.22 -9.54 -15.67
CA ALA A 214 5.05 -9.92 -17.07
C ALA A 214 4.77 -8.70 -17.97
N VAL A 215 3.98 -7.73 -17.48
CA VAL A 215 3.70 -6.48 -18.21
C VAL A 215 4.89 -5.52 -18.18
N THR A 216 5.54 -5.38 -17.03
CA THR A 216 6.60 -4.38 -16.81
C THR A 216 7.99 -4.82 -17.24
N GLY A 217 8.17 -6.10 -17.58
CA GLY A 217 9.47 -6.68 -17.98
C GLY A 217 10.44 -6.88 -16.81
N ILE A 218 10.00 -6.76 -15.56
CA ILE A 218 10.84 -7.00 -14.38
C ILE A 218 11.23 -8.49 -14.35
N GLY A 219 12.53 -8.77 -14.36
CA GLY A 219 13.06 -10.14 -14.30
C GLY A 219 12.65 -10.89 -13.03
N ALA A 220 12.48 -12.20 -13.13
CA ALA A 220 11.95 -13.03 -12.04
C ALA A 220 12.76 -12.92 -10.73
N ASP A 221 14.08 -12.79 -10.83
CA ASP A 221 15.02 -12.77 -9.70
C ASP A 221 15.40 -11.35 -9.23
N VAL A 222 14.82 -10.31 -9.84
CA VAL A 222 15.18 -8.91 -9.53
C VAL A 222 14.70 -8.52 -8.14
N CYS A 223 13.50 -8.91 -7.72
CA CYS A 223 12.95 -8.55 -6.42
C CYS A 223 12.95 -9.72 -5.44
N ASP A 224 13.37 -9.47 -4.20
CA ASP A 224 13.01 -10.31 -3.07
C ASP A 224 11.57 -10.01 -2.64
N THR A 225 10.73 -11.02 -2.64
CA THR A 225 9.36 -10.93 -2.10
C THR A 225 9.23 -11.73 -0.80
N ALA A 226 10.29 -12.40 -0.36
CA ALA A 226 10.29 -13.16 0.89
C ALA A 226 10.07 -12.21 2.07
N GLY A 227 9.14 -12.59 2.95
CA GLY A 227 8.81 -11.79 4.13
C GLY A 227 7.95 -10.56 3.86
N ILE A 228 7.59 -10.25 2.60
CA ILE A 228 6.63 -9.19 2.30
C ILE A 228 5.22 -9.78 2.40
N PRO A 229 4.41 -9.38 3.39
CA PRO A 229 3.08 -9.94 3.57
C PRO A 229 2.16 -9.55 2.41
N ALA A 230 1.30 -10.48 2.00
CA ALA A 230 0.20 -10.19 1.10
C ALA A 230 -0.83 -9.28 1.80
N ASP A 231 -1.59 -8.51 1.02
CA ASP A 231 -2.77 -7.82 1.53
C ASP A 231 -3.89 -8.87 1.73
N GLU A 232 -3.87 -9.55 2.88
CA GLU A 232 -4.89 -10.54 3.25
C GLU A 232 -6.16 -9.83 3.77
N PRO A 233 -7.34 -10.11 3.22
CA PRO A 233 -8.58 -9.49 3.69
C PRO A 233 -8.92 -9.86 5.14
N LEU A 234 -9.63 -8.97 5.81
CA LEU A 234 -10.23 -9.26 7.11
C LEU A 234 -11.31 -10.35 6.98
N THR A 235 -11.42 -11.19 7.99
CA THR A 235 -12.57 -12.07 8.20
C THR A 235 -13.80 -11.26 8.60
N ALA A 236 -14.98 -11.89 8.54
CA ALA A 236 -16.23 -11.25 9.00
C ALA A 236 -16.15 -10.76 10.45
N VAL A 237 -15.57 -11.59 11.33
CA VAL A 237 -15.45 -11.30 12.77
C VAL A 237 -14.49 -10.13 13.01
N GLU A 238 -13.33 -10.13 12.36
CA GLU A 238 -12.34 -9.05 12.51
C GLU A 238 -12.87 -7.73 11.97
N ALA A 239 -13.55 -7.76 10.82
CA ALA A 239 -14.10 -6.55 10.23
C ALA A 239 -15.25 -5.96 11.06
N GLU A 240 -16.16 -6.80 11.57
CA GLU A 240 -17.24 -6.34 12.46
C GLU A 240 -16.70 -5.84 13.81
N LEU A 241 -15.70 -6.53 14.37
CA LEU A 241 -15.03 -6.07 15.59
C LEU A 241 -14.40 -4.69 15.37
N LEU A 242 -13.66 -4.49 14.28
CA LEU A 242 -13.06 -3.19 13.97
C LEU A 242 -14.14 -2.11 13.75
N ARG A 243 -15.21 -2.41 13.02
CA ARG A 243 -16.33 -1.48 12.82
C ARG A 243 -16.94 -1.01 14.15
N ARG A 244 -17.20 -1.92 15.09
CA ARG A 244 -17.70 -1.57 16.44
C ARG A 244 -16.66 -0.81 17.26
N LEU A 245 -15.37 -1.15 17.13
CA LEU A 245 -14.29 -0.41 17.76
C LEU A 245 -14.23 1.03 17.25
N ASN A 246 -14.43 1.27 15.95
CA ASN A 246 -14.37 2.61 15.35
C ASN A 246 -15.37 3.60 15.98
N GLU A 247 -16.53 3.11 16.41
CA GLU A 247 -17.53 3.91 17.15
C GLU A 247 -16.97 4.45 18.49
N ARG A 248 -15.92 3.83 19.03
CA ARG A 248 -15.30 4.17 20.31
C ARG A 248 -13.93 4.80 20.16
N ILE A 249 -13.07 4.25 19.29
CA ILE A 249 -11.65 4.62 19.20
C ILE A 249 -11.37 5.65 18.12
N GLY A 250 -12.20 5.75 17.08
CA GLY A 250 -12.01 6.72 15.99
C GLY A 250 -11.87 8.16 16.51
N PRO A 251 -12.84 8.65 17.31
CA PRO A 251 -12.75 10.00 17.89
C PRO A 251 -11.57 10.19 18.86
N ALA A 252 -11.15 9.13 19.54
CA ALA A 252 -10.11 9.19 20.55
C ALA A 252 -8.69 9.22 19.94
N LEU A 253 -8.47 8.52 18.84
CA LEU A 253 -7.16 8.39 18.20
C LEU A 253 -6.88 9.51 17.18
N GLY A 254 -7.91 10.12 16.59
CA GLY A 254 -7.73 11.23 15.65
C GLY A 254 -6.74 10.90 14.54
N GLU A 255 -5.70 11.72 14.37
CA GLU A 255 -4.67 11.54 13.33
C GLU A 255 -3.84 10.24 13.49
N ASP A 256 -3.78 9.67 14.69
CA ASP A 256 -3.02 8.45 14.97
C ASP A 256 -3.79 7.17 14.62
N TYR A 257 -5.08 7.27 14.29
CA TYR A 257 -5.96 6.11 14.11
C TYR A 257 -5.40 5.09 13.11
N GLU A 258 -5.08 5.51 11.89
CA GLU A 258 -4.64 4.59 10.83
C GLU A 258 -3.33 3.89 11.22
N ARG A 259 -2.38 4.64 11.77
CA ARG A 259 -1.09 4.11 12.23
C ARG A 259 -1.29 3.07 13.33
N VAL A 260 -2.11 3.38 14.33
CA VAL A 260 -2.38 2.49 15.48
C VAL A 260 -3.10 1.22 15.05
N VAL A 261 -4.18 1.35 14.26
CA VAL A 261 -4.95 0.19 13.79
C VAL A 261 -4.10 -0.69 12.88
N ARG A 262 -3.35 -0.13 11.93
CA ARG A 262 -2.48 -0.93 11.06
C ARG A 262 -1.38 -1.65 11.84
N THR A 263 -0.75 -0.99 12.82
CA THR A 263 0.35 -1.59 13.59
C THR A 263 -0.13 -2.66 14.58
N HIS A 264 -1.26 -2.44 15.25
CA HIS A 264 -1.63 -3.24 16.41
C HIS A 264 -2.84 -4.15 16.20
N PHE A 265 -3.68 -3.88 15.20
CA PHE A 265 -4.84 -4.72 14.90
C PHE A 265 -4.56 -5.67 13.73
N LEU A 266 -3.94 -5.19 12.65
CA LEU A 266 -3.75 -6.00 11.42
C LEU A 266 -2.61 -7.03 11.51
N ASP A 267 -1.53 -6.70 12.21
CA ASP A 267 -0.35 -7.57 12.33
C ASP A 267 -0.67 -8.92 13.00
N ARG A 268 -1.71 -9.00 13.82
CA ARG A 268 -2.08 -10.25 14.49
C ARG A 268 -3.38 -10.90 14.03
N THR A 269 -4.35 -10.13 13.54
CA THR A 269 -5.56 -10.70 12.93
C THR A 269 -5.17 -11.64 11.78
N THR A 270 -4.12 -11.34 11.03
CA THR A 270 -3.55 -12.19 9.97
C THR A 270 -2.73 -13.41 10.44
N SER A 271 -2.47 -13.57 11.75
CA SER A 271 -1.57 -14.60 12.32
C SER A 271 -2.25 -15.94 12.69
N GLY A 272 -3.58 -16.06 12.58
CA GLY A 272 -4.30 -17.33 12.77
C GLY A 272 -3.98 -18.35 11.67
N THR A 273 -4.09 -19.66 11.96
CA THR A 273 -3.96 -20.69 10.92
C THR A 273 -5.01 -20.48 9.82
N LYS A 274 -4.57 -20.23 8.58
CA LYS A 274 -5.40 -19.93 7.39
C LYS A 274 -6.60 -20.87 7.19
N ALA A 275 -6.52 -22.10 7.67
CA ALA A 275 -7.56 -23.11 7.53
C ALA A 275 -8.84 -22.85 8.35
N ASP A 276 -8.80 -21.95 9.34
CA ASP A 276 -9.92 -21.69 10.27
C ASP A 276 -10.52 -20.27 10.13
N ARG A 277 -10.11 -19.54 9.09
CA ARG A 277 -10.60 -18.19 8.83
C ARG A 277 -11.92 -18.25 8.08
N THR A 278 -13.01 -17.80 8.70
CA THR A 278 -14.29 -17.60 7.99
C THR A 278 -14.19 -16.37 7.09
N PRO A 279 -14.16 -16.52 5.76
CA PRO A 279 -14.14 -15.37 4.87
C PRO A 279 -15.43 -14.58 5.00
N MET A 280 -15.33 -13.26 4.80
CA MET A 280 -16.50 -12.39 4.79
C MET A 280 -17.44 -12.76 3.65
N GLY A 281 -18.73 -12.90 3.93
CA GLY A 281 -19.81 -13.15 2.98
C GLY A 281 -20.33 -11.88 2.29
N LEU A 282 -20.81 -11.95 1.06
CA LEU A 282 -21.68 -10.91 0.46
C LEU A 282 -23.14 -11.18 0.87
N PRO A 283 -23.95 -10.16 1.21
CA PRO A 283 -25.37 -10.35 1.49
C PRO A 283 -26.06 -11.11 0.35
N ALA A 284 -26.78 -12.17 0.66
CA ALA A 284 -27.29 -13.14 -0.33
C ALA A 284 -28.13 -12.48 -1.44
N ARG A 285 -28.88 -11.42 -1.10
CA ARG A 285 -29.69 -10.62 -2.05
C ARG A 285 -28.87 -9.98 -3.18
N HIS A 286 -27.58 -9.75 -2.98
CA HIS A 286 -26.69 -9.12 -3.97
C HIS A 286 -25.88 -10.12 -4.79
N ALA A 287 -26.00 -11.42 -4.52
CA ALA A 287 -25.20 -12.44 -5.18
C ALA A 287 -25.49 -12.57 -6.68
N GLU A 288 -26.74 -12.37 -7.11
CA GLU A 288 -27.12 -12.36 -8.52
C GLU A 288 -26.69 -11.05 -9.21
N TRP A 289 -26.92 -9.92 -8.54
CA TRP A 289 -26.47 -8.61 -9.03
C TRP A 289 -24.95 -8.60 -9.29
N ALA A 290 -24.15 -9.08 -8.33
CA ALA A 290 -22.70 -9.10 -8.45
C ALA A 290 -22.24 -9.98 -9.62
N ALA A 291 -22.89 -11.14 -9.83
CA ALA A 291 -22.60 -12.01 -10.95
C ALA A 291 -23.00 -11.39 -12.30
N ALA A 292 -24.17 -10.74 -12.37
CA ALA A 292 -24.61 -10.02 -13.57
C ALA A 292 -23.67 -8.86 -13.92
N ARG A 293 -23.35 -8.01 -12.95
CA ARG A 293 -22.44 -6.87 -13.13
C ARG A 293 -21.03 -7.32 -13.52
N THR A 294 -20.56 -8.46 -13.00
CA THR A 294 -19.26 -9.02 -13.37
C THR A 294 -19.25 -9.49 -14.83
N ARG A 295 -20.30 -10.18 -15.28
CA ARG A 295 -20.44 -10.58 -16.69
C ARG A 295 -20.49 -9.38 -17.64
N GLU A 296 -21.18 -8.29 -17.24
CA GLU A 296 -21.18 -7.04 -17.99
C GLU A 296 -19.76 -6.46 -18.13
N THR A 297 -19.02 -6.37 -17.01
CA THR A 297 -17.63 -5.89 -17.01
C THR A 297 -16.73 -6.77 -17.88
N VAL A 298 -16.84 -8.10 -17.76
CA VAL A 298 -16.08 -9.06 -18.59
C VAL A 298 -16.39 -8.88 -20.08
N ALA A 299 -17.67 -8.68 -20.43
CA ALA A 299 -18.06 -8.43 -21.82
C ALA A 299 -17.46 -7.12 -22.35
N SER A 300 -17.50 -6.04 -21.56
CA SER A 300 -16.87 -4.76 -21.91
C SER A 300 -15.36 -4.87 -22.08
N LEU A 301 -14.66 -5.54 -21.13
CA LEU A 301 -13.22 -5.75 -21.21
C LEU A 301 -12.84 -6.59 -22.44
N ARG A 302 -13.59 -7.64 -22.74
CA ARG A 302 -13.37 -8.47 -23.94
C ARG A 302 -13.55 -7.67 -25.24
N ALA A 303 -14.46 -6.71 -25.27
CA ALA A 303 -14.72 -5.86 -26.43
C ALA A 303 -13.76 -4.66 -26.57
N SER A 304 -13.05 -4.28 -25.49
CA SER A 304 -12.20 -3.08 -25.43
C SER A 304 -10.95 -3.15 -26.33
N GLY A 305 -10.40 -4.35 -26.52
CA GLY A 305 -9.11 -4.54 -27.20
C GLY A 305 -7.89 -4.18 -26.35
N TYR A 306 -8.05 -3.98 -25.04
CA TYR A 306 -6.92 -3.87 -24.10
C TYR A 306 -6.16 -5.20 -23.98
N ASP A 307 -4.89 -5.12 -23.56
CA ASP A 307 -4.10 -6.31 -23.24
C ASP A 307 -4.58 -6.90 -21.90
N VAL A 308 -5.16 -8.09 -21.92
CA VAL A 308 -5.64 -8.78 -20.71
C VAL A 308 -4.61 -9.80 -20.27
N VAL A 309 -4.11 -9.64 -19.05
CA VAL A 309 -3.14 -10.54 -18.43
C VAL A 309 -3.82 -11.41 -17.39
N GLY A 310 -3.90 -12.71 -17.69
CA GLY A 310 -4.69 -13.71 -16.97
C GLY A 310 -5.95 -14.09 -17.75
N ASP A 311 -6.96 -14.61 -17.06
CA ASP A 311 -8.20 -15.06 -17.68
C ASP A 311 -9.40 -14.28 -17.15
N LEU A 312 -10.18 -13.66 -18.04
CA LEU A 312 -11.41 -12.94 -17.68
C LEU A 312 -12.43 -13.85 -16.98
N ALA A 313 -12.40 -15.17 -17.25
CA ALA A 313 -13.24 -16.13 -16.55
C ALA A 313 -12.94 -16.16 -15.04
N GLU A 314 -11.74 -15.80 -14.59
CA GLU A 314 -11.39 -15.71 -13.16
C GLU A 314 -12.24 -14.67 -12.41
N LEU A 315 -12.66 -13.61 -13.10
CA LEU A 315 -13.53 -12.59 -12.52
C LEU A 315 -14.89 -13.18 -12.15
N GLU A 316 -15.35 -14.16 -12.93
CA GLU A 316 -16.63 -14.87 -12.75
C GLU A 316 -16.51 -16.14 -11.90
N ALA A 317 -15.35 -16.82 -11.95
CA ALA A 317 -15.13 -18.18 -11.47
C ALA A 317 -14.79 -18.29 -9.97
N GLY A 318 -14.53 -17.17 -9.28
CA GLY A 318 -14.44 -17.20 -7.84
C GLY A 318 -15.81 -17.54 -7.23
N PRO A 319 -15.92 -18.41 -6.21
CA PRO A 319 -17.08 -18.33 -5.37
C PRO A 319 -17.15 -16.87 -4.92
N ALA A 320 -18.18 -16.14 -5.36
CA ALA A 320 -18.61 -14.96 -4.63
C ALA A 320 -18.63 -15.39 -3.15
N PRO A 321 -18.30 -14.50 -2.20
CA PRO A 321 -18.26 -14.88 -0.80
C PRO A 321 -19.66 -15.36 -0.35
N ARG A 322 -19.95 -16.63 -0.61
CA ARG A 322 -21.25 -17.31 -0.56
C ARG A 322 -21.07 -18.38 0.48
N GLY A 323 -21.87 -18.31 1.54
CA GLY A 323 -21.66 -19.11 2.74
C GLY A 323 -20.60 -18.55 3.70
N GLY A 324 -19.96 -17.42 3.36
CA GLY A 324 -19.21 -16.62 4.33
C GLY A 324 -20.16 -15.89 5.28
N LEU A 325 -19.70 -15.59 6.49
CA LEU A 325 -20.47 -14.84 7.47
C LEU A 325 -20.53 -13.37 7.05
N VAL A 326 -21.72 -12.76 7.06
CA VAL A 326 -21.87 -11.32 6.83
C VAL A 326 -21.47 -10.60 8.12
N PRO A 327 -20.66 -9.52 8.09
CA PRO A 327 -20.21 -8.81 9.30
C PRO A 327 -21.35 -8.39 10.23
N ASP A 328 -22.44 -7.88 9.66
CA ASP A 328 -23.62 -7.44 10.41
C ASP A 328 -24.36 -8.60 11.13
N GLU A 329 -24.12 -9.84 10.72
CA GLU A 329 -24.76 -11.06 11.26
C GLU A 329 -23.84 -11.83 12.21
N VAL A 330 -22.64 -11.32 12.52
CA VAL A 330 -21.71 -12.01 13.41
C VAL A 330 -22.32 -12.14 14.82
N PRO A 331 -22.44 -13.36 15.37
CA PRO A 331 -22.93 -13.57 16.73
C PRO A 331 -22.08 -12.85 17.79
N ASP A 332 -22.75 -12.28 18.80
CA ASP A 332 -22.07 -11.56 19.87
C ASP A 332 -21.09 -12.44 20.67
N GLU A 333 -21.31 -13.75 20.73
CA GLU A 333 -20.40 -14.70 21.38
C GLU A 333 -19.05 -14.81 20.65
N LEU A 334 -19.05 -14.77 19.31
CA LEU A 334 -17.83 -14.75 18.52
C LEU A 334 -17.10 -13.42 18.67
N LEU A 335 -17.83 -12.31 18.71
CA LEU A 335 -17.25 -10.98 18.93
C LEU A 335 -16.67 -10.84 20.34
N ALA A 336 -17.33 -11.36 21.36
CA ALA A 336 -16.82 -11.36 22.73
C ALA A 336 -15.51 -12.13 22.83
N THR A 337 -15.44 -13.32 22.20
CA THR A 337 -14.22 -14.13 22.13
C THR A 337 -13.09 -13.38 21.42
N ALA A 338 -13.35 -12.85 20.22
CA ALA A 338 -12.37 -12.08 19.46
C ALA A 338 -11.90 -10.82 20.22
N THR A 339 -12.80 -10.16 20.96
CA THR A 339 -12.47 -8.99 21.79
C THR A 339 -11.48 -9.35 22.89
N VAL A 340 -11.69 -10.48 23.60
CA VAL A 340 -10.76 -10.95 24.64
C VAL A 340 -9.39 -11.24 24.05
N GLU A 341 -9.32 -11.89 22.89
CA GLU A 341 -8.06 -12.18 22.20
C GLU A 341 -7.32 -10.92 21.75
N VAL A 342 -8.04 -9.94 21.19
CA VAL A 342 -7.46 -8.65 20.80
C VAL A 342 -6.99 -7.88 22.04
N ALA A 343 -7.77 -7.85 23.12
CA ALA A 343 -7.40 -7.17 24.35
C ALA A 343 -6.16 -7.80 25.00
N ALA A 344 -6.09 -9.14 25.07
CA ALA A 344 -4.93 -9.85 25.59
C ALA A 344 -3.67 -9.50 24.76
N HIS A 345 -3.78 -9.50 23.44
CA HIS A 345 -2.65 -9.13 22.58
C HIS A 345 -2.20 -7.68 22.76
N LEU A 346 -3.13 -6.73 22.78
CA LEU A 346 -2.77 -5.32 22.98
C LEU A 346 -2.07 -5.13 24.33
N LEU A 347 -2.47 -5.85 25.37
CA LEU A 347 -1.80 -5.82 26.67
C LEU A 347 -0.39 -6.43 26.62
N GLU A 348 -0.19 -7.53 25.89
CA GLU A 348 1.12 -8.13 25.65
C GLU A 348 2.05 -7.17 24.88
N GLU A 349 1.57 -6.58 23.79
CA GLU A 349 2.32 -5.59 22.99
C GLU A 349 2.68 -4.35 23.80
N LEU A 350 1.76 -3.86 24.64
CA LEU A 350 2.02 -2.75 25.56
C LEU A 350 3.10 -3.14 26.59
N SER A 351 3.10 -4.38 27.08
CA SER A 351 4.14 -4.89 27.98
C SER A 351 5.50 -4.94 27.27
N MET A 352 5.56 -5.55 26.08
CA MET A 352 6.78 -5.65 25.26
C MET A 352 7.32 -4.28 24.86
N THR A 353 6.45 -3.34 24.51
CA THR A 353 6.83 -1.96 24.18
C THR A 353 7.41 -1.25 25.40
N ARG A 354 6.81 -1.42 26.58
CA ARG A 354 7.35 -0.87 27.84
C ARG A 354 8.71 -1.48 28.18
N GLU A 355 8.89 -2.78 28.01
CA GLU A 355 10.18 -3.44 28.21
C GLU A 355 11.24 -2.91 27.24
N ARG A 356 10.92 -2.75 25.96
CA ARG A 356 11.83 -2.16 24.96
C ARG A 356 12.23 -0.73 25.31
N VAL A 357 11.27 0.09 25.72
CA VAL A 357 11.54 1.48 26.15
C VAL A 357 12.40 1.50 27.42
N GLY A 358 12.11 0.62 28.40
CA GLY A 358 12.90 0.47 29.61
C GLY A 358 14.35 0.03 29.31
N LEU A 359 14.52 -0.94 28.42
CA LEU A 359 15.84 -1.39 27.96
C LEU A 359 16.59 -0.30 27.19
N ALA A 360 15.92 0.44 26.32
CA ALA A 360 16.53 1.56 25.59
C ALA A 360 16.96 2.67 26.55
N HIS A 361 16.15 2.97 27.56
CA HIS A 361 16.47 3.93 28.61
C HIS A 361 17.71 3.48 29.41
N LEU A 362 17.74 2.22 29.85
CA LEU A 362 18.88 1.64 30.57
C LEU A 362 20.16 1.66 29.72
N HIS A 363 20.06 1.34 28.43
CA HIS A 363 21.20 1.44 27.50
C HIS A 363 21.70 2.88 27.35
N GLY A 364 20.80 3.87 27.34
CA GLY A 364 21.15 5.29 27.34
C GLY A 364 21.90 5.69 28.61
N GLU A 365 21.41 5.28 29.78
CA GLU A 365 22.08 5.54 31.06
C GLU A 365 23.47 4.89 31.12
N LEU A 366 23.59 3.63 30.68
CA LEU A 366 24.87 2.92 30.63
C LEU A 366 25.86 3.57 29.65
N ALA A 367 25.38 4.08 28.51
CA ALA A 367 26.21 4.85 27.59
C ALA A 367 26.72 6.15 28.23
N GLY A 368 25.84 6.88 28.93
CA GLY A 368 26.21 8.09 29.69
C GLY A 368 27.21 7.81 30.82
N ILE A 369 27.03 6.71 31.56
CA ILE A 369 27.98 6.28 32.61
C ILE A 369 29.34 5.94 32.00
N ARG A 370 29.37 5.22 30.88
CA ARG A 370 30.63 4.89 30.18
C ARG A 370 31.35 6.14 29.71
N GLU A 371 30.63 7.12 29.18
CA GLU A 371 31.21 8.39 28.75
C GLU A 371 31.79 9.17 29.95
N ASN A 372 31.04 9.29 31.05
CA ASN A 372 31.52 9.93 32.28
C ASN A 372 32.75 9.21 32.86
N MET A 373 32.79 7.88 32.84
CA MET A 373 33.95 7.11 33.27
C MET A 373 35.16 7.34 32.35
N ARG A 374 34.94 7.47 31.04
CA ARG A 374 36.00 7.79 30.07
C ARG A 374 36.58 9.18 30.35
N GLU A 375 35.73 10.19 30.54
CA GLU A 375 36.15 11.55 30.91
C GLU A 375 36.91 11.57 32.25
N LEU A 376 36.45 10.83 33.26
CA LEU A 376 37.14 10.70 34.54
C LEU A 376 38.50 10.01 34.42
N MET A 377 38.62 8.95 33.60
CA MET A 377 39.89 8.27 33.34
C MET A 377 40.85 9.16 32.56
N GLU A 378 40.38 9.93 31.57
CA GLU A 378 41.18 10.91 30.85
C GLU A 378 41.67 12.03 31.78
N ALA A 379 40.81 12.53 32.66
CA ALA A 379 41.17 13.53 33.68
C ALA A 379 42.16 12.97 34.73
N ALA A 380 42.05 11.69 35.09
CA ALA A 380 42.98 11.02 36.00
C ALA A 380 44.32 10.67 35.33
N ALA A 381 44.31 10.43 34.01
CA ALA A 381 45.51 10.19 33.21
C ALA A 381 46.32 11.48 32.95
N ASP A 382 45.72 12.66 33.08
CA ASP A 382 46.44 13.93 33.06
C ASP A 382 46.98 14.27 34.47
N PRO A 383 48.29 14.13 34.74
CA PRO A 383 48.82 14.32 36.10
C PRO A 383 48.52 15.74 36.59
N SER A 384 48.05 15.86 37.84
CA SER A 384 47.72 17.17 38.41
C SER A 384 48.89 18.16 38.24
N PRO A 385 48.63 19.47 38.04
CA PRO A 385 49.69 20.47 37.90
C PRO A 385 50.70 20.44 39.06
N ALA A 386 50.26 20.04 40.25
CA ALA A 386 51.12 19.82 41.42
C ALA A 386 52.07 18.62 41.25
N LEU A 387 51.58 17.48 40.73
CA LEU A 387 52.39 16.30 40.40
C LEU A 387 53.37 16.60 39.25
N ARG A 388 52.92 17.31 38.21
CA ARG A 388 53.82 17.80 37.13
C ARG A 388 54.92 18.71 37.68
N ARG A 389 54.59 19.62 38.60
CA ARG A 389 55.57 20.48 39.29
C ARG A 389 56.49 19.71 40.24
N ALA A 390 56.00 18.67 40.91
CA ALA A 390 56.80 17.81 41.79
C ALA A 390 57.79 16.95 40.99
N ALA A 391 57.33 16.31 39.90
CA ALA A 391 58.18 15.54 38.98
C ALA A 391 59.28 16.43 38.35
N ARG A 392 58.94 17.65 37.89
CA ARG A 392 59.92 18.63 37.37
C ARG A 392 60.95 19.04 38.43
N ARG A 393 60.55 19.16 39.70
CA ARG A 393 61.46 19.48 40.82
C ARG A 393 62.36 18.30 41.20
N ALA A 394 61.83 17.07 41.16
CA ALA A 394 62.59 15.85 41.41
C ALA A 394 63.64 15.59 40.30
N ALA A 395 63.27 15.79 39.03
CA ALA A 395 64.18 15.68 37.90
C ALA A 395 65.34 16.70 37.95
N ARG A 396 65.06 17.95 38.38
CA ARG A 396 66.09 18.98 38.59
C ARG A 396 67.04 18.71 39.76
N ARG A 397 66.63 17.88 40.74
CA ARG A 397 67.49 17.48 41.87
C ARG A 397 68.39 16.29 41.56
N ARG A 398 68.06 15.46 40.56
CA ARG A 398 68.90 14.32 40.13
C ARG A 398 69.96 14.69 39.08
N GLY A 399 69.91 15.90 38.52
CA GLY A 399 70.88 16.42 37.56
C GLY A 399 71.88 17.43 38.15
N ARG A 400 72.13 17.37 39.47
CA ARG A 400 73.13 18.20 40.16
C ARG A 400 74.07 17.33 40.96
#